data_AF-A0A1D2M9J3-F1
#
_entry.id   AF-A0A1D2M9J3-F1
#
_cell.length_a   1.000
_cell.length_b   1.000
_cell.length_c   1.000
_cell.angle_alpha   90.00
_cell.angle_beta   90.00
_cell.angle_gamma   90.00
#
_symmetry.space_group_name_H-M   'P 1'
#
loop_
_entity.id
_entity.type
_entity.pdbx_description
1 polymer ?
#
loop_
_entity_poly.entity_id
_entity_poly.type
_entity_poly.pdbx_seq_one_letter_code
_entity_poly.pdbx_strand_id
1 'polypeptide(L)'
;MVKVDGNLTQNENLADIAGLQVAFSAYRKYRLTSSKDELKAERRIPGLVLTLEQAYFLTVAQAYCANISPMGYVFLLEMDEHTPHPERYTHATLSVIPS
;
A
#
# COMPACT_ATOMS: atom_id res chain seq x y z
N MET A 1 9.96 -22.42 12.40
CA MET A 1 9.79 -21.12 11.72
C MET A 1 8.34 -20.72 11.91
N VAL A 2 8.08 -19.61 12.61
CA VAL A 2 6.72 -19.07 12.80
C VAL A 2 6.27 -18.51 11.45
N LYS A 3 5.02 -18.77 11.07
CA LYS A 3 4.42 -18.33 9.80
C LYS A 3 3.30 -17.35 10.10
N VAL A 4 2.99 -16.47 9.14
CA VAL A 4 1.80 -15.60 9.21
C VAL A 4 0.56 -16.47 9.34
N ASP A 5 -0.28 -16.18 10.33
CA ASP A 5 -1.61 -16.78 10.47
C ASP A 5 -2.60 -16.00 9.61
N GLY A 6 -3.01 -16.62 8.50
CA GLY A 6 -3.97 -16.03 7.57
C GLY A 6 -5.37 -15.85 8.15
N ASN A 7 -5.76 -16.64 9.15
CA ASN A 7 -7.08 -16.52 9.78
C ASN A 7 -7.11 -15.36 10.78
N LEU A 8 -6.00 -15.16 11.51
CA LEU A 8 -5.83 -14.00 12.38
C LEU A 8 -5.81 -12.68 11.58
N THR A 9 -5.08 -12.65 10.46
CA THR A 9 -4.82 -11.42 9.70
C THR A 9 -5.85 -11.10 8.62
N GLN A 10 -6.82 -12.00 8.37
CA GLN A 10 -7.76 -11.91 7.25
C GLN A 10 -8.54 -10.60 7.21
N ASN A 11 -9.02 -10.12 8.35
CA ASN A 11 -9.90 -8.96 8.42
C ASN A 11 -9.15 -7.68 8.03
N GLU A 12 -7.96 -7.45 8.61
CA GLU A 12 -7.13 -6.29 8.28
C GLU A 12 -6.58 -6.39 6.85
N ASN A 13 -6.21 -7.58 6.38
CA ASN A 13 -5.80 -7.77 4.99
C ASN A 13 -6.94 -7.37 4.02
N LEU A 14 -8.19 -7.71 4.33
CA LEU A 14 -9.34 -7.30 3.53
C LEU A 14 -9.58 -5.78 3.59
N ALA A 15 -9.44 -5.19 4.78
CA ALA A 15 -9.57 -3.75 4.97
C ALA A 15 -8.51 -2.96 4.19
N ASP A 16 -7.24 -3.39 4.24
CA ASP A 16 -6.14 -2.79 3.48
C ASP A 16 -6.38 -2.85 1.97
N ILE A 17 -6.81 -4.01 1.44
CA ILE A 17 -7.12 -4.19 0.01
C ILE A 17 -8.27 -3.27 -0.40
N ALA A 18 -9.37 -3.29 0.34
CA ALA A 18 -10.56 -2.49 0.03
C ALA A 18 -10.26 -0.99 0.12
N GLY A 19 -9.55 -0.57 1.18
CA GLY A 19 -9.12 0.81 1.38
C GLY A 19 -8.26 1.32 0.23
N LEU A 20 -7.28 0.52 -0.20
CA LEU A 20 -6.40 0.88 -1.32
C LEU A 20 -7.18 0.98 -2.65
N GLN A 21 -8.10 0.06 -2.92
CA GLN A 21 -8.95 0.12 -4.11
C GLN A 21 -9.84 1.37 -4.15
N VAL A 22 -10.48 1.70 -3.03
CA VAL A 22 -11.35 2.89 -2.92
C VAL A 22 -10.52 4.17 -3.06
N ALA A 23 -9.38 4.25 -2.37
CA ALA A 23 -8.50 5.41 -2.41
C ALA A 23 -7.91 5.62 -3.82
N PHE A 24 -7.48 4.55 -4.50
CA PHE A 24 -6.97 4.64 -5.87
C PHE A 24 -8.07 5.06 -6.86
N SER A 25 -9.29 4.53 -6.70
CA SER A 25 -10.44 4.94 -7.51
C SER A 25 -10.79 6.42 -7.33
N ALA A 26 -10.75 6.91 -6.09
CA ALA A 26 -10.95 8.33 -5.78
C ALA A 26 -9.85 9.20 -6.41
N TYR A 27 -8.59 8.77 -6.33
CA TYR A 27 -7.45 9.43 -6.97
C TYR A 27 -7.63 9.53 -8.49
N ARG A 28 -8.01 8.44 -9.17
CA ARG A 28 -8.28 8.44 -10.61
C ARG A 28 -9.43 9.38 -10.97
N LYS A 29 -10.52 9.36 -10.19
CA LYS A 29 -11.66 10.27 -10.40
C LYS A 29 -11.23 11.73 -10.25
N TYR A 30 -10.52 12.05 -9.19
CA TYR A 30 -9.96 13.39 -8.96
C TYR A 30 -9.15 13.86 -10.17
N ARG A 31 -8.24 13.02 -10.69
CA ARG A 31 -7.45 13.32 -11.88
C ARG A 31 -8.26 13.54 -13.15
N LEU A 32 -9.41 12.89 -13.29
CA LEU A 32 -10.29 13.08 -14.45
C LEU A 32 -11.17 14.33 -14.34
N THR A 33 -11.52 14.74 -13.12
CA THR A 33 -12.45 15.85 -12.86
C THR A 33 -11.78 17.19 -12.61
N SER A 34 -10.50 17.21 -12.24
CA SER A 34 -9.75 18.45 -12.04
C SER A 34 -9.55 19.18 -13.38
N SER A 35 -9.51 20.51 -13.33
CA SER A 35 -9.38 21.33 -14.54
C SER A 35 -8.00 21.15 -15.17
N LYS A 36 -7.90 21.28 -16.51
CA LYS A 36 -6.62 21.14 -17.24
C LYS A 36 -5.54 22.12 -16.77
N ASP A 37 -5.90 23.26 -16.17
CA ASP A 37 -4.93 24.22 -15.66
C ASP A 37 -4.37 23.87 -14.27
N GLU A 38 -5.12 23.14 -13.44
CA GLU A 38 -4.62 22.53 -12.20
C GLU A 38 -3.77 21.29 -12.47
N LEU A 39 -4.10 20.51 -13.50
CA LEU A 39 -3.37 19.31 -13.93
C LEU A 39 -2.19 19.58 -14.88
N LYS A 40 -2.06 20.77 -15.50
CA LYS A 40 -0.85 21.12 -16.29
C LYS A 40 0.44 21.14 -15.45
N ALA A 41 0.30 21.15 -14.12
CA ALA A 41 1.38 20.93 -13.18
C ALA A 41 1.76 19.44 -13.00
N GLU A 42 1.14 18.49 -13.73
CA GLU A 42 1.52 17.06 -13.85
C GLU A 42 2.89 16.89 -14.55
N ARG A 43 3.90 17.58 -14.05
CA ARG A 43 5.28 17.17 -14.27
C ARG A 43 5.48 15.95 -13.41
N ARG A 44 6.04 14.89 -14.01
CA ARG A 44 6.66 13.79 -13.27
C ARG A 44 7.42 14.37 -12.08
N ILE A 45 7.33 13.70 -10.94
CA ILE A 45 8.03 14.13 -9.73
C ILE A 45 9.51 14.34 -10.11
N PRO A 46 10.07 15.57 -9.98
CA PRO A 46 11.44 15.83 -10.40
C PRO A 46 12.40 14.86 -9.73
N GLY A 47 13.26 14.20 -10.53
CA GLY A 47 14.19 13.18 -10.03
C GLY A 47 13.61 11.77 -9.92
N LEU A 48 12.34 11.55 -10.25
CA LEU A 48 11.70 10.23 -10.22
C LEU A 48 11.06 9.87 -11.56
N VAL A 49 11.54 8.80 -12.18
CA VAL A 49 11.06 8.32 -13.48
C VAL A 49 9.88 7.37 -13.30
N LEU A 50 8.81 7.87 -12.66
CA LEU A 50 7.56 7.15 -12.46
C LEU A 50 6.37 7.95 -13.01
N THR A 51 5.34 7.25 -13.46
CA THR A 51 4.02 7.87 -13.68
C THR A 51 3.43 8.26 -12.33
N LEU A 52 2.44 9.17 -12.32
CA LEU A 52 1.80 9.55 -11.06
C LEU A 52 1.00 8.40 -10.44
N GLU A 53 0.48 7.46 -11.24
CA GLU A 53 -0.14 6.23 -10.73
C GLU A 53 0.90 5.30 -10.10
N GLN A 54 2.07 5.13 -10.71
CA GLN A 54 3.18 4.40 -10.09
C GLN A 54 3.68 5.08 -8.82
N ALA A 55 3.75 6.42 -8.82
CA ALA A 55 4.13 7.20 -7.66
C ALA A 55 3.08 7.09 -6.53
N TYR A 56 1.79 7.02 -6.86
CA TYR A 56 0.73 6.76 -5.88
C TYR A 56 0.99 5.45 -5.13
N PHE A 57 1.23 4.36 -5.84
CA PHE A 57 1.55 3.09 -5.18
C PHE A 57 2.86 3.17 -4.41
N LEU A 58 3.89 3.85 -4.92
CA LEU A 58 5.12 4.11 -4.15
C LEU A 58 4.83 4.83 -2.82
N THR A 59 3.95 5.84 -2.79
CA THR A 59 3.62 6.53 -1.54
C THR A 59 2.90 5.64 -0.54
N VAL A 60 2.04 4.73 -1.01
CA VAL A 60 1.37 3.77 -0.14
C VAL A 60 2.39 2.77 0.42
N ALA A 61 3.30 2.26 -0.43
CA ALA A 61 4.38 1.35 -0.01
C ALA A 61 5.25 1.95 1.10
N GLN A 62 5.61 3.22 0.95
CA GLN A 62 6.49 3.94 1.88
C GLN A 62 5.91 4.05 3.29
N ALA A 63 4.59 4.10 3.44
CA ALA A 63 3.93 4.13 4.75
C ALA A 63 4.19 2.86 5.59
N TYR A 64 4.55 1.74 4.93
CA TYR A 64 4.82 0.45 5.58
C TYR A 64 6.30 0.09 5.59
N CYS A 65 7.21 0.99 5.20
CA CYS A 65 8.64 0.75 5.36
C CYS A 65 9.00 0.63 6.85
N ALA A 66 9.53 -0.52 7.26
CA ALA A 66 9.90 -0.78 8.64
C ALA A 66 11.22 -1.54 8.75
N ASN A 67 11.94 -1.33 9.85
CA ASN A 67 13.10 -2.12 10.25
C ASN A 67 12.80 -2.75 11.62
N ILE A 68 12.54 -4.06 11.62
CA ILE A 68 12.01 -4.79 12.78
C ILE A 68 13.06 -5.78 13.27
N SER A 69 13.31 -5.81 14.58
CA SER A 69 14.20 -6.81 15.16
C SER A 69 13.61 -8.22 15.05
N PRO A 70 14.43 -9.29 15.02
CA PRO A 70 13.90 -10.66 14.94
C PRO A 70 12.89 -10.99 16.05
N MET A 71 13.13 -10.51 17.28
CA MET A 71 12.21 -10.72 18.40
C MET A 71 10.92 -9.91 18.25
N GLY A 72 11.01 -8.66 17.78
CA GLY A 72 9.83 -7.85 17.47
C GLY A 72 8.98 -8.47 16.36
N TYR A 73 9.62 -9.07 15.36
CA TYR A 73 8.93 -9.76 14.27
C TYR A 73 8.13 -10.97 14.77
N VAL A 74 8.72 -11.79 15.65
CA VAL A 74 8.01 -12.91 16.28
C VAL A 74 6.84 -12.42 17.13
N PHE A 75 7.04 -11.35 17.91
CA PHE A 75 5.97 -10.77 18.71
C PHE A 75 4.79 -10.28 17.86
N LEU A 76 5.06 -9.60 16.73
CA LEU A 76 4.02 -9.16 15.81
C LEU A 76 3.26 -10.33 15.19
N LEU A 77 3.96 -11.42 14.83
CA LEU A 77 3.31 -12.61 14.29
C LEU A 77 2.33 -13.28 15.27
N GLU A 78 2.59 -13.18 16.57
CA GLU A 78 1.79 -13.85 17.61
C GLU A 78 0.65 -12.97 18.15
N MET A 79 0.85 -11.65 18.16
CA MET A 79 0.00 -10.73 18.92
C MET A 79 -0.72 -9.68 18.05
N ASP A 80 -0.25 -9.42 16.83
CA ASP A 80 -0.82 -8.40 15.96
C ASP A 80 -1.81 -9.02 14.97
N GLU A 81 -2.99 -8.42 14.82
CA GLU A 81 -4.07 -8.90 13.92
C GLU A 81 -3.81 -8.61 12.43
N HIS A 82 -2.56 -8.33 12.12
CA HIS A 82 -2.15 -7.35 11.14
C HIS A 82 -0.86 -7.94 10.57
N THR A 83 -0.85 -8.33 9.30
CA THR A 83 0.33 -8.97 8.68
C THR A 83 1.57 -8.11 8.93
N PRO A 84 2.73 -8.63 9.38
CA PRO A 84 3.89 -7.79 9.61
C PRO A 84 4.27 -6.95 8.39
N HIS A 85 4.82 -5.78 8.63
CA HIS A 85 5.06 -4.76 7.60
C HIS A 85 5.76 -5.26 6.32
N PRO A 86 6.81 -6.11 6.37
CA PRO A 86 7.49 -6.58 5.15
C PRO A 86 6.55 -7.36 4.20
N GLU A 87 5.63 -8.14 4.76
CA GLU A 87 4.71 -9.02 4.03
C GLU A 87 3.36 -8.36 3.73
N ARG A 88 2.94 -7.35 4.53
CA ARG A 88 1.63 -6.68 4.39
C ARG A 88 1.43 -6.11 2.98
N TYR A 89 2.42 -5.37 2.48
CA TYR A 89 2.28 -4.65 1.22
C TYR A 89 2.64 -5.48 -0.02
N THR A 90 3.70 -6.30 0.07
CA THR A 90 4.22 -7.08 -1.07
C THR A 90 3.38 -8.30 -1.41
N HIS A 91 2.76 -8.96 -0.42
CA HIS A 91 2.03 -10.21 -0.63
C HIS A 91 0.51 -10.06 -0.53
N ALA A 92 -0.02 -9.18 0.33
CA ALA A 92 -1.48 -9.10 0.57
C ALA A 92 -2.17 -8.00 -0.26
N THR A 93 -1.58 -6.81 -0.39
CA THR A 93 -2.31 -5.65 -0.96
C THR A 93 -2.03 -5.40 -2.45
N LEU A 94 -0.76 -5.38 -2.90
CA LEU A 94 -0.45 -5.07 -4.30
C LEU A 94 -0.61 -6.24 -5.27
N SER A 95 -0.48 -7.47 -4.79
CA SER A 95 -0.59 -8.69 -5.61
C SER A 95 -1.99 -8.89 -6.21
N VAL A 96 -3.01 -8.26 -5.60
CA VAL A 96 -4.43 -8.39 -5.97
C VAL A 96 -5.01 -7.17 -6.67
N ILE A 97 -4.25 -6.08 -6.78
CA ILE A 97 -4.70 -4.87 -7.49
C ILE A 97 -4.16 -4.94 -8.92
N PRO A 98 -5.03 -5.14 -9.93
CA PRO A 98 -4.57 -5.16 -11.32
C PRO A 98 -3.98 -3.80 -11.67
N SER A 99 -2.76 -3.82 -12.17
CA SER A 99 -2.04 -2.69 -12.78
C SER A 99 -2.76 -2.16 -14.01
#